data_AF-A0A6J4XZ37-F1
#
_entry.id   AF-A0A6J4XZ37-F1
#
_cell.length_a   1.000
_cell.length_b   1.000
_cell.length_c   1.000
_cell.angle_alpha   90.00
_cell.angle_beta   90.00
_cell.angle_gamma   90.00
#
_symmetry.space_group_name_H-M   'P 1'
#
loop_
_entity.id
_entity.type
_entity.pdbx_description
1 polymer ?
#
loop_
_entity_poly.entity_id
_entity_poly.type
_entity_poly.pdbx_seq_one_letter_code
_entity_poly.pdbx_strand_id
1 'polypeptide(L)'
;MNLSETDLAMVKDITRMGVRTAVLLKGVMLKKVDRETLEWGLQELAIRTLMDKYFQRLIDRPECVDLLNLLHLTYSLEGQLDFQIREYGMDSLKDDLQEINFSLQQIGGKFDFAEIRAAV
;
A
#
# COMPACT_ATOMS: atom_id res chain seq x y z
N MET A 1 18.99 7.91 7.47
CA MET A 1 19.04 8.28 6.02
C MET A 1 18.64 9.74 5.91
N ASN A 2 19.35 10.57 5.12
CA ASN A 2 19.02 11.99 5.03
C ASN A 2 17.95 12.18 3.94
N LEU A 3 16.69 12.16 4.34
CA LEU A 3 15.54 12.27 3.44
C LEU A 3 15.19 13.75 3.23
N SER A 4 14.91 14.12 1.97
CA SER A 4 14.29 15.42 1.71
C SER A 4 12.83 15.44 2.19
N GLU A 5 12.24 16.62 2.35
CA GLU A 5 10.82 16.76 2.68
C GLU A 5 9.90 16.01 1.70
N THR A 6 10.25 16.02 0.41
CA THR A 6 9.52 15.27 -0.62
C THR A 6 9.62 13.76 -0.42
N ASP A 7 10.79 13.25 0.00
CA ASP A 7 10.94 11.82 0.30
C ASP A 7 10.17 11.43 1.54
N LEU A 8 10.18 12.29 2.57
CA LEU A 8 9.39 12.06 3.79
C LEU A 8 7.89 12.03 3.47
N ALA A 9 7.41 12.93 2.60
CA ALA A 9 6.02 12.92 2.14
C ALA A 9 5.68 11.65 1.36
N MET A 10 6.56 11.22 0.46
CA MET A 10 6.41 9.96 -0.29
C MET A 10 6.30 8.75 0.64
N VAL A 11 7.24 8.62 1.58
CA VAL A 11 7.26 7.53 2.57
C VAL A 11 5.95 7.54 3.37
N LYS A 12 5.51 8.70 3.86
CA LYS A 12 4.27 8.86 4.63
C LYS A 12 3.04 8.44 3.82
N ASP A 13 2.89 8.98 2.62
CA ASP A 13 1.70 8.79 1.78
C ASP A 13 1.56 7.31 1.38
N ILE A 14 2.64 6.70 0.88
CA ILE A 14 2.65 5.30 0.45
C ILE A 14 2.45 4.36 1.63
N THR A 15 3.12 4.60 2.76
CA THR A 15 2.94 3.75 3.96
C THR A 15 1.51 3.85 4.47
N ARG A 16 0.94 5.06 4.53
CA ARG A 16 -0.45 5.25 4.94
C ARG A 16 -1.42 4.50 4.02
N MET A 17 -1.21 4.58 2.71
CA MET A 17 -1.99 3.82 1.73
C MET A 17 -1.89 2.30 1.99
N GLY A 18 -0.67 1.77 2.18
CA GLY A 18 -0.47 0.35 2.44
C GLY A 18 -1.15 -0.12 3.73
N VAL A 19 -1.04 0.65 4.81
CA VAL A 19 -1.73 0.35 6.08
C VAL A 19 -3.24 0.29 5.89
N ARG A 20 -3.83 1.26 5.17
CA ARG A 20 -5.28 1.27 4.90
C ARG A 20 -5.71 0.08 4.05
N THR A 21 -4.90 -0.29 3.04
CA THR A 21 -5.12 -1.50 2.23
C THR A 21 -5.12 -2.75 3.12
N ALA A 22 -4.11 -2.91 3.97
CA ALA A 22 -4.03 -4.05 4.90
C ALA A 22 -5.25 -4.13 5.84
N VAL A 23 -5.75 -2.98 6.31
CA VAL A 23 -6.95 -2.91 7.15
C VAL A 23 -8.20 -3.37 6.39
N LEU A 24 -8.38 -2.94 5.14
CA LEU A 24 -9.50 -3.36 4.30
C LEU A 24 -9.47 -4.88 4.09
N LEU A 25 -8.34 -5.43 3.65
CA LEU A 25 -8.18 -6.86 3.40
C LEU A 25 -8.34 -7.70 4.67
N LYS A 26 -7.81 -7.23 5.81
CA LYS A 26 -8.06 -7.88 7.10
C LYS A 26 -9.55 -7.85 7.48
N GLY A 27 -10.24 -6.75 7.16
CA GLY A 27 -11.68 -6.65 7.32
C GLY A 27 -12.44 -7.71 6.53
N VAL A 28 -12.00 -8.00 5.30
CA VAL A 28 -12.56 -9.07 4.47
C VAL A 28 -12.34 -10.44 5.12
N MET A 29 -11.11 -10.73 5.58
CA MET A 29 -10.78 -11.99 6.28
C MET A 29 -11.62 -12.22 7.53
N LEU A 30 -12.00 -11.12 8.21
CA LEU A 30 -12.84 -11.14 9.40
C LEU A 30 -14.34 -11.07 9.08
N LYS A 31 -14.72 -11.09 7.80
CA LYS A 31 -16.11 -10.97 7.31
C LYS A 31 -16.80 -9.69 7.82
N LYS A 32 -16.02 -8.60 7.94
CA LYS A 32 -16.46 -7.25 8.33
C LYS A 32 -16.53 -6.28 7.16
N VAL A 33 -15.86 -6.60 6.06
CA VAL A 33 -15.83 -5.83 4.81
C VAL A 33 -16.30 -6.77 3.71
N ASP A 34 -17.32 -6.35 2.96
CA ASP A 34 -17.79 -7.04 1.78
C ASP A 34 -17.07 -6.55 0.51
N ARG A 35 -17.42 -7.14 -0.63
CA ARG A 35 -16.80 -6.80 -1.93
C ARG A 35 -16.97 -5.31 -2.26
N GLU A 36 -18.18 -4.78 -2.13
CA GLU A 36 -18.51 -3.40 -2.51
C GLU A 36 -17.75 -2.40 -1.63
N THR A 37 -17.69 -2.65 -0.32
CA THR A 37 -16.93 -1.84 0.62
C THR A 37 -15.41 -1.92 0.35
N LEU A 38 -14.90 -3.09 -0.04
CA LEU A 38 -13.51 -3.26 -0.43
C LEU A 38 -13.19 -2.46 -1.69
N GLU A 39 -13.99 -2.61 -2.74
CA GLU A 39 -13.79 -1.93 -4.02
C GLU A 39 -13.81 -0.41 -3.86
N TRP A 40 -14.83 0.13 -3.20
CA TRP A 40 -14.92 1.54 -2.86
C TRP A 40 -13.72 1.98 -2.01
N GLY A 41 -13.38 1.18 -0.99
CA GLY A 41 -12.26 1.44 -0.10
C GLY A 41 -10.92 1.55 -0.82
N LEU A 42 -10.67 0.71 -1.83
CA LEU A 42 -9.45 0.77 -2.65
C LEU A 42 -9.42 1.99 -3.58
N GLN A 43 -10.55 2.33 -4.21
CA GLN A 43 -10.66 3.52 -5.06
C GLN A 43 -10.36 4.82 -4.28
N GLU A 44 -10.85 4.92 -3.04
CA GLU A 44 -10.61 6.06 -2.15
C GLU A 44 -9.14 6.22 -1.71
N LEU A 45 -8.30 5.20 -1.88
CA LEU A 45 -6.86 5.31 -1.63
C LEU A 45 -6.14 6.10 -2.71
N ALA A 46 -6.79 6.37 -3.85
CA ALA A 46 -6.25 7.13 -4.97
C ALA A 46 -4.85 6.62 -5.39
N ILE A 47 -4.70 5.30 -5.50
CA ILE A 47 -3.41 4.64 -5.73
C ILE A 47 -2.79 5.10 -7.06
N ARG A 48 -3.60 5.25 -8.11
CA ARG A 48 -3.18 5.85 -9.38
C ARG A 48 -2.53 7.22 -9.21
N THR A 49 -3.13 8.09 -8.41
CA THR A 49 -2.59 9.44 -8.12
C THR A 49 -1.24 9.35 -7.39
N LEU A 50 -1.09 8.42 -6.45
CA LEU A 50 0.18 8.19 -5.76
C LEU A 50 1.25 7.62 -6.71
N MET A 51 0.87 6.71 -7.60
CA MET A 51 1.73 6.18 -8.66
C MET A 51 2.24 7.31 -9.55
N ASP A 52 1.35 8.11 -10.12
CA ASP A 52 1.72 9.22 -11.00
C ASP A 52 2.62 10.24 -10.29
N LYS A 53 2.36 10.49 -9.00
CA LYS A 53 3.11 11.45 -8.18
C LYS A 53 4.53 10.98 -7.82
N TYR A 54 4.71 9.70 -7.50
CA TYR A 54 5.94 9.22 -6.87
C TYR A 54 6.74 8.19 -7.70
N PHE A 55 6.18 7.64 -8.77
CA PHE A 55 6.81 6.54 -9.53
C PHE A 55 8.23 6.86 -10.00
N GLN A 56 8.45 7.98 -10.70
CA GLN A 56 9.79 8.35 -11.17
C GLN A 56 10.80 8.46 -10.02
N ARG A 57 10.38 9.07 -8.92
CA ARG A 57 11.23 9.25 -7.74
C ARG A 57 11.58 7.95 -7.04
N LEU A 58 10.67 6.97 -7.06
CA LEU A 58 10.91 5.63 -6.53
C LEU A 58 11.88 4.84 -7.41
N ILE A 59 11.79 4.97 -8.73
CA ILE A 59 12.70 4.32 -9.68
C ILE A 59 14.14 4.82 -9.49
N ASP A 60 14.32 6.12 -9.25
CA ASP A 60 15.63 6.72 -9.00
C ASP A 60 16.22 6.38 -7.61
N ARG A 61 15.45 5.67 -6.76
CA ARG A 61 15.81 5.38 -5.36
C ARG A 61 15.68 3.90 -5.04
N PRO A 62 16.70 3.08 -5.39
CA PRO A 62 16.72 1.66 -5.10
C PRO A 62 16.53 1.34 -3.61
N GLU A 63 16.94 2.23 -2.71
CA GLU A 63 16.75 2.08 -1.27
C GLU A 63 15.27 2.09 -0.84
N CYS A 64 14.40 2.69 -1.67
CA CYS A 64 12.96 2.79 -1.48
C CYS A 64 12.17 1.68 -2.18
N VAL A 65 12.81 0.60 -2.63
CA VAL A 65 12.16 -0.48 -3.39
C VAL A 65 10.94 -1.08 -2.68
N ASP A 66 10.93 -1.17 -1.35
CA ASP A 66 9.77 -1.70 -0.62
C ASP A 66 8.54 -0.79 -0.72
N LEU A 67 8.73 0.51 -0.84
CA LEU A 67 7.64 1.47 -1.10
C LEU A 67 7.09 1.29 -2.52
N LEU A 68 7.98 1.06 -3.50
CA LEU A 68 7.56 0.77 -4.87
C LEU A 68 6.79 -0.55 -4.95
N ASN A 69 7.28 -1.60 -4.29
CA ASN A 69 6.61 -2.89 -4.21
C ASN A 69 5.21 -2.74 -3.60
N LEU A 70 5.10 -2.05 -2.46
CA LEU A 70 3.82 -1.79 -1.81
C LEU A 70 2.84 -1.03 -2.72
N LEU A 71 3.34 0.00 -3.42
CA LEU A 71 2.52 0.79 -4.35
C LEU A 71 2.03 -0.05 -5.55
N HIS A 72 2.89 -0.91 -6.08
CA HIS A 72 2.56 -1.82 -7.17
C HIS A 72 1.55 -2.89 -6.76
N LEU A 73 1.74 -3.51 -5.60
CA LEU A 73 0.80 -4.52 -5.07
C LEU A 73 -0.60 -3.93 -4.95
N THR A 74 -0.73 -2.77 -4.30
CA THR A 74 -2.05 -2.13 -4.16
C THR A 74 -2.62 -1.69 -5.49
N TYR A 75 -1.80 -1.18 -6.42
CA TYR A 75 -2.27 -0.78 -7.75
C TYR A 75 -2.79 -1.98 -8.55
N SER A 76 -2.09 -3.11 -8.48
CA SER A 76 -2.51 -4.36 -9.13
C SER A 76 -3.82 -4.85 -8.54
N LEU A 77 -3.92 -4.86 -7.20
CA LEU A 77 -5.13 -5.26 -6.49
C LEU A 77 -6.34 -4.39 -6.89
N GLU A 78 -6.21 -3.06 -6.89
CA GLU A 78 -7.28 -2.16 -7.34
C GLU A 78 -7.72 -2.46 -8.77
N GLY A 79 -6.76 -2.65 -9.70
CA GLY A 79 -7.06 -2.88 -11.11
C GLY A 79 -7.57 -4.29 -11.44
N GLN A 80 -7.33 -5.28 -10.58
CA GLN A 80 -7.61 -6.69 -10.85
C GLN A 80 -8.60 -7.32 -9.86
N LEU A 81 -9.12 -6.54 -8.90
CA LEU A 81 -9.96 -7.05 -7.83
C LEU A 81 -11.11 -7.92 -8.32
N ASP A 82 -11.87 -7.41 -9.30
CA ASP A 82 -13.02 -8.10 -9.87
C ASP A 82 -12.67 -9.42 -10.52
N PHE A 83 -11.58 -9.44 -11.29
CA PHE A 83 -11.07 -10.65 -11.91
C PHE A 83 -10.62 -11.66 -10.85
N GLN A 84 -9.84 -11.21 -9.87
CA GLN A 84 -9.29 -12.05 -8.82
C GLN A 84 -10.38 -12.70 -7.97
N ILE A 85 -11.37 -11.91 -7.52
CA ILE A 85 -12.50 -12.43 -6.74
C ILE A 85 -13.34 -13.40 -7.57
N ARG A 86 -13.55 -13.12 -8.87
CA ARG A 86 -14.34 -13.98 -9.75
C ARG A 86 -13.68 -15.33 -9.98
N GLU A 87 -12.37 -15.35 -10.26
CA GLU A 87 -11.65 -16.57 -10.64
C GLU A 87 -11.21 -17.40 -9.43
N TYR A 88 -10.83 -16.74 -8.32
CA TYR A 88 -10.19 -17.39 -7.17
C TYR A 88 -10.97 -17.23 -5.86
N GLY A 89 -12.07 -16.47 -5.87
CA GLY A 89 -12.85 -16.19 -4.68
C GLY A 89 -12.21 -15.15 -3.76
N MET A 90 -12.98 -14.71 -2.77
CA MET A 90 -12.57 -13.67 -1.83
C MET A 90 -11.38 -14.10 -0.94
N ASP A 91 -11.21 -15.40 -0.71
CA ASP A 91 -10.12 -15.92 0.13
C ASP A 91 -8.73 -15.75 -0.52
N SER A 92 -8.66 -15.54 -1.84
CA SER A 92 -7.41 -15.26 -2.55
C SER A 92 -6.71 -13.98 -2.06
N LEU A 93 -7.47 -13.02 -1.52
CA LEU A 93 -6.97 -11.77 -0.96
C LEU A 93 -6.09 -11.94 0.29
N LYS A 94 -6.06 -13.15 0.85
CA LYS A 94 -5.19 -13.48 1.98
C LYS A 94 -3.72 -13.36 1.60
N ASP A 95 -3.36 -13.77 0.38
CA ASP A 95 -1.97 -13.74 -0.08
C ASP A 95 -1.52 -12.29 -0.31
N ASP A 96 -2.37 -11.44 -0.91
CA ASP A 96 -2.12 -10.00 -1.02
C ASP A 96 -1.93 -9.34 0.35
N LEU A 97 -2.77 -9.70 1.33
CA LEU A 97 -2.63 -9.19 2.70
C LEU A 97 -1.30 -9.60 3.33
N GLN A 98 -0.81 -10.81 3.06
CA GLN A 98 0.49 -11.25 3.56
C GLN A 98 1.63 -10.46 2.92
N GLU A 99 1.61 -10.27 1.61
CA GLU A 99 2.63 -9.51 0.87
C GLU A 99 2.66 -8.03 1.25
N ILE A 100 1.49 -7.41 1.42
CA ILE A 100 1.38 -6.03 1.90
C ILE A 100 1.95 -5.90 3.31
N ASN A 101 1.62 -6.82 4.23
CA ASN A 101 2.17 -6.79 5.59
C ASN A 101 3.68 -6.99 5.61
N PHE A 102 4.21 -7.87 4.76
CA PHE A 102 5.64 -8.08 4.62
C PHE A 102 6.33 -6.79 4.15
N SER A 103 5.79 -6.13 3.12
CA SER A 103 6.31 -4.85 2.62
C SER A 103 6.27 -3.76 3.70
N LEU A 104 5.17 -3.65 4.44
CA LEU A 104 5.05 -2.71 5.57
C LEU A 104 6.07 -2.99 6.69
N GLN A 105 6.36 -4.26 6.97
CA GLN A 105 7.39 -4.63 7.94
C GLN A 105 8.79 -4.19 7.49
N GLN A 106 9.14 -4.40 6.21
CA GLN A 106 10.42 -3.94 5.66
C GLN A 106 10.56 -2.42 5.72
N ILE A 107 9.49 -1.70 5.36
CA ILE A 107 9.43 -0.24 5.45
C ILE A 107 9.60 0.20 6.92
N GLY A 108 8.88 -0.42 7.86
CA GLY A 108 9.00 -0.12 9.30
C GLY A 108 10.38 -0.40 9.89
N GLY A 109 11.13 -1.36 9.34
CA GLY A 109 12.52 -1.62 9.72
C GLY A 109 13.52 -0.62 9.13
N LYS A 110 13.16 0.08 8.05
CA LYS A 110 14.04 1.03 7.33
C LYS A 110 13.78 2.49 7.66
N PHE A 111 12.53 2.84 7.93
CA PHE A 111 12.07 4.21 8.13
C PHE A 111 11.56 4.37 9.57
N ASP A 112 12.20 5.24 10.35
CA ASP A 112 11.70 5.56 11.69
C ASP A 112 10.50 6.50 11.60
N PHE A 113 9.30 5.93 11.77
CA PHE A 113 8.05 6.68 11.75
C PHE A 113 7.83 7.60 12.97
N ALA A 114 8.67 7.51 14.01
CA ALA A 114 8.71 8.46 15.12
C ALA A 114 9.45 9.75 14.71
N GLU A 115 10.61 9.63 14.05
CA GLU A 115 11.35 10.78 13.50
C GLU A 115 10.56 11.49 12.39
N ILE A 116 9.88 10.71 11.54
CA ILE A 116 9.02 11.21 10.46
C ILE A 116 7.81 12.00 11.01
N ARG A 117 7.37 11.74 12.25
CA ARG A 117 6.31 12.49 12.94
C ARG A 117 6.80 13.80 13.57
N ALA A 118 8.09 13.91 13.91
CA ALA A 118 8.67 15.10 14.53
C ALA A 118 9.11 16.19 13.52
N ALA A 119 9.21 15.84 12.24
CA ALA A 119 9.61 16.75 11.16
C ALA A 119 8.44 17.52 10.51
N VAL A 120 7.28 17.61 11.19
CA VAL A 120 6.07 18.38 10.82
C VAL A 120 5.56 19.08 12.07
#